data_AF-A0A535UDP2-F1
#
_entry.id   AF-A0A535UDP2-F1
#
_cell.length_a   1.000
_cell.length_b   1.000
_cell.length_c   1.000
_cell.angle_alpha   90.00
_cell.angle_beta   90.00
_cell.angle_gamma   90.00
#
_symmetry.space_group_name_H-M   'P 1'
#
loop_
_entity.id
_entity.type
_entity.pdbx_description
1 polymer ?
#
loop_
_entity_poly.entity_id
_entity_poly.type
_entity_poly.pdbx_seq_one_letter_code
_entity_poly.pdbx_strand_id
1 'polypeptide(L)'
;GAGTYDPTKAAALLDGAGWKLSGTQRSRGGKPLELRIVIPSGVATSQQESELMLSMLAAVGIKLDIMTVPVGDFFDKYVTPGNFDLTVFSWLGTVFPIS
;
A
#
# COMPACT_ATOMS: atom_id res chain seq x y z
N GLY A 1 17.56 -9.06 3.06
CA GLY A 1 17.38 -8.77 1.63
C GLY A 1 15.90 -8.59 1.37
N ALA A 2 15.52 -7.52 0.69
CA ALA A 2 14.13 -7.16 0.38
C ALA A 2 13.36 -8.36 -0.21
N GLY A 3 12.11 -8.54 0.24
CA GLY A 3 11.29 -9.72 -0.05
C GLY A 3 11.20 -10.01 -1.54
N THR A 4 11.69 -11.18 -1.93
CA THR A 4 11.49 -11.72 -3.27
C THR A 4 9.99 -11.84 -3.52
N TYR A 5 9.51 -11.40 -4.69
CA TYR A 5 8.10 -11.50 -5.07
C TYR A 5 7.67 -12.98 -5.07
N ASP A 6 6.92 -13.36 -4.04
CA ASP A 6 6.42 -14.73 -3.84
C ASP A 6 4.95 -14.67 -3.40
N PRO A 7 4.00 -14.63 -4.35
CA PRO A 7 2.58 -14.55 -4.05
C PRO A 7 2.07 -15.79 -3.30
N THR A 8 2.69 -16.96 -3.47
CA THR A 8 2.32 -18.19 -2.76
C THR A 8 2.70 -18.10 -1.28
N LYS A 9 3.89 -17.57 -0.97
CA LYS A 9 4.31 -17.34 0.41
C LYS A 9 3.50 -16.22 1.08
N ALA A 10 3.18 -15.15 0.35
CA ALA A 10 2.27 -14.11 0.83
C ALA A 10 0.90 -14.70 1.17
N ALA A 11 0.37 -15.57 0.30
CA ALA A 11 -0.88 -16.25 0.54
C ALA A 11 -0.87 -17.12 1.80
N ALA A 12 0.19 -17.92 2.00
CA ALA A 12 0.34 -18.75 3.18
C ALA A 12 0.47 -17.93 4.48
N LEU A 13 1.17 -16.80 4.44
CA LEU A 13 1.29 -15.89 5.59
C LEU A 13 -0.07 -15.28 5.97
N LEU A 14 -0.85 -14.87 4.97
CA LEU A 14 -2.19 -14.33 5.16
C LEU A 14 -3.15 -15.39 5.71
N ASP A 15 -3.06 -16.64 5.23
CA ASP A 15 -3.83 -17.76 5.77
C ASP A 15 -3.48 -18.03 7.25
N GLY A 16 -2.18 -18.02 7.57
CA GLY A 16 -1.68 -18.14 8.95
C GLY A 16 -2.12 -17.00 9.87
N ALA A 17 -2.30 -15.79 9.32
CA ALA A 17 -2.86 -14.65 10.02
C ALA A 17 -4.40 -14.68 10.14
N GLY A 18 -5.06 -15.69 9.56
CA GLY A 18 -6.51 -15.88 9.59
C GLY A 18 -7.28 -15.12 8.52
N TRP A 19 -6.60 -14.57 7.51
CA TRP A 19 -7.21 -13.93 6.34
C TRP A 19 -7.52 -14.97 5.27
N LYS A 20 -8.74 -15.50 5.30
CA LYS A 20 -9.17 -16.57 4.41
C LYS A 20 -9.73 -16.00 3.11
N LEU A 21 -9.42 -16.64 1.98
CA LEU A 21 -10.03 -16.29 0.70
C LEU A 21 -11.53 -16.61 0.73
N SER A 22 -12.36 -15.62 0.44
CA SER A 22 -13.82 -15.71 0.38
C SER A 22 -14.28 -15.12 -0.96
N GLY A 23 -14.42 -15.97 -1.98
CA GLY A 23 -14.61 -15.52 -3.36
C GLY A 23 -13.29 -15.02 -3.95
N THR A 24 -13.26 -13.76 -4.39
CA THR A 24 -12.05 -13.12 -4.97
C THR A 24 -11.25 -12.29 -3.96
N GLN A 25 -11.78 -12.08 -2.75
CA GLN A 25 -11.12 -11.27 -1.70
C GLN A 25 -10.90 -12.09 -0.44
N ARG A 26 -9.84 -11.78 0.29
CA ARG A 26 -9.59 -12.30 1.62
C ARG A 26 -10.47 -11.57 2.64
N SER A 27 -10.97 -12.30 3.61
CA SER A 27 -11.71 -11.75 4.74
C SER A 27 -11.30 -12.41 6.05
N ARG A 28 -11.42 -11.64 7.14
CA ARG A 28 -11.20 -12.13 8.50
C ARG A 28 -12.33 -11.65 9.39
N GLY A 29 -13.08 -12.58 9.98
CA GLY A 29 -14.19 -12.26 10.87
C GLY A 29 -15.29 -11.42 10.19
N GLY A 30 -15.56 -11.65 8.90
CA GLY A 30 -16.56 -10.91 8.12
C GLY A 30 -16.11 -9.55 7.59
N LYS A 31 -14.87 -9.11 7.88
CA LYS A 31 -14.29 -7.89 7.31
C LYS A 31 -13.42 -8.24 6.09
N PRO A 32 -13.69 -7.66 4.90
CA PRO A 32 -12.81 -7.81 3.74
C PRO A 32 -11.44 -7.18 4.01
N LEU A 33 -10.39 -7.75 3.43
CA LEU A 33 -9.04 -7.21 3.48
C LEU A 33 -8.91 -6.13 2.40
N GLU A 34 -9.16 -4.90 2.83
CA GLU A 34 -9.02 -3.67 2.04
C GLU A 34 -7.92 -2.82 2.65
N LEU A 35 -7.03 -2.30 1.82
CA LEU A 35 -5.93 -1.43 2.21
C LEU A 35 -6.04 -0.13 1.43
N ARG A 36 -5.81 1.00 2.08
CA ARG A 36 -5.79 2.31 1.43
C ARG A 36 -4.36 2.79 1.26
N ILE A 37 -3.96 2.97 0.00
CA ILE A 37 -2.68 3.61 -0.34
C ILE A 37 -2.93 5.09 -0.64
N VAL A 38 -2.29 5.96 0.13
CA VAL A 38 -2.36 7.41 -0.06
C VAL A 38 -1.14 7.85 -0.85
N ILE A 39 -1.36 8.53 -1.98
CA ILE A 39 -0.28 9.06 -2.83
C ILE A 39 -0.45 10.55 -3.12
N PRO A 40 0.65 11.30 -3.25
CA PRO A 40 0.60 12.69 -3.67
C PRO A 40 0.19 12.79 -5.15
N SER A 41 -0.74 13.69 -5.45
CA SER A 41 -1.14 14.03 -6.81
C SER A 41 0.03 14.62 -7.61
N GLY A 42 0.13 14.27 -8.89
CA GLY A 42 1.12 14.84 -9.80
C GLY A 42 2.50 14.18 -9.77
N VAL A 43 2.67 13.09 -9.00
CA VAL A 43 3.89 12.27 -9.01
C VAL A 43 3.63 10.98 -9.79
N ALA A 44 4.07 10.96 -11.06
CA ALA A 44 3.85 9.81 -11.94
C ALA A 44 4.43 8.50 -11.39
N THR A 45 5.58 8.57 -10.70
CA THR A 45 6.23 7.41 -10.07
C THR A 45 5.34 6.81 -8.97
N SER A 46 4.80 7.63 -8.07
CA SER A 46 3.89 7.16 -7.00
C SER A 46 2.64 6.50 -7.58
N GLN A 47 2.13 7.00 -8.70
CA GLN A 47 0.99 6.40 -9.40
C GLN A 47 1.35 5.02 -9.97
N GLN A 48 2.44 4.91 -10.72
CA GLN A 48 2.90 3.65 -11.32
C GLN A 48 3.17 2.58 -10.26
N GLU A 49 3.83 2.96 -9.16
CA GLU A 49 4.10 2.05 -8.04
C GLU A 49 2.79 1.58 -7.38
N SER A 50 1.82 2.48 -7.20
CA SER A 50 0.51 2.13 -6.61
C SER A 50 -0.31 1.20 -7.51
N GLU A 51 -0.27 1.40 -8.83
CA GLU A 51 -0.95 0.54 -9.81
C GLU A 51 -0.30 -0.87 -9.86
N LEU A 52 1.02 -0.94 -9.75
CA LEU A 52 1.75 -2.20 -9.64
C LEU A 52 1.35 -2.94 -8.35
N MET A 53 1.34 -2.23 -7.22
CA MET A 53 0.91 -2.79 -5.93
C MET A 53 -0.56 -3.25 -5.98
N LEU A 54 -1.45 -2.50 -6.64
CA LEU A 54 -2.84 -2.88 -6.83
C LEU A 54 -2.96 -4.22 -7.55
N SER A 55 -2.19 -4.42 -8.62
CA SER A 55 -2.17 -5.66 -9.39
C SER A 55 -1.61 -6.84 -8.58
N MET A 56 -0.51 -6.61 -7.85
CA MET A 56 0.13 -7.65 -7.02
C MET A 56 -0.74 -8.07 -5.83
N LEU A 57 -1.40 -7.11 -5.17
CA LEU A 57 -2.29 -7.36 -4.04
C LEU A 57 -3.60 -8.02 -4.49
N ALA A 58 -4.16 -7.62 -5.63
CA ALA A 58 -5.32 -8.26 -6.22
C ALA A 58 -5.05 -9.75 -6.52
N ALA A 59 -3.85 -10.09 -7.00
CA ALA A 59 -3.45 -11.48 -7.26
C ALA A 59 -3.45 -12.38 -6.00
N VAL A 60 -3.30 -11.79 -4.81
CA VAL A 60 -3.38 -12.51 -3.52
C VAL A 60 -4.73 -12.30 -2.80
N GLY A 61 -5.72 -11.68 -3.46
CA GLY A 61 -7.05 -11.44 -2.92
C GLY A 61 -7.13 -10.27 -1.94
N ILE A 62 -6.20 -9.33 -2.01
CA ILE A 62 -6.23 -8.08 -1.23
C ILE A 62 -6.72 -6.97 -2.14
N LYS A 63 -7.69 -6.18 -1.69
CA LYS A 63 -8.10 -4.98 -2.41
C LYS A 63 -7.26 -3.80 -1.95
N LEU A 64 -6.74 -3.06 -2.92
CA LEU A 64 -6.01 -1.81 -2.70
C LEU A 64 -6.84 -0.65 -3.27
N ASP A 65 -7.16 0.33 -2.44
CA ASP A 65 -7.81 1.57 -2.87
C ASP A 65 -6.78 2.69 -2.96
N ILE A 66 -6.56 3.19 -4.17
CA ILE A 66 -5.61 4.28 -4.45
C ILE A 66 -6.30 5.61 -4.16
N MET A 67 -5.80 6.33 -3.16
CA MET A 67 -6.27 7.65 -2.77
C MET A 67 -5.23 8.70 -3.16
N THR A 68 -5.49 9.39 -4.25
CA THR A 68 -4.68 10.51 -4.71
C THR A 68 -5.09 11.79 -3.99
N VAL A 69 -4.15 12.43 -3.31
CA VAL A 69 -4.39 13.64 -2.51
C VAL A 69 -3.44 14.77 -2.93
N PRO A 70 -3.86 16.05 -2.82
CA PRO A 70 -2.95 17.17 -3.08
C PRO A 70 -1.68 17.09 -2.24
N VAL A 71 -0.51 17.38 -2.82
CA VAL A 71 0.78 17.28 -2.10
C VAL A 71 0.82 18.13 -0.82
N GLY A 72 0.12 19.28 -0.82
CA GLY A 72 0.02 20.16 0.34
C GLY A 72 -0.81 19.57 1.49
N ASP A 73 -1.75 18.67 1.18
CA ASP A 73 -2.56 17.97 2.18
C ASP A 73 -1.91 16.63 2.59
N PHE A 74 -1.05 16.07 1.75
CA PHE A 74 -0.47 14.74 1.92
C PHE A 74 0.25 14.57 3.26
N PHE A 75 1.18 15.48 3.60
CA PHE A 75 1.90 15.38 4.86
C PHE A 75 1.03 15.73 6.06
N ASP A 76 0.36 16.87 6.03
CA ASP A 76 -0.37 17.38 7.20
C ASP A 76 -1.62 16.57 7.57
N LYS A 77 -2.33 16.02 6.57
CA LYS A 77 -3.61 15.31 6.80
C LYS A 77 -3.49 13.79 6.76
N TYR A 78 -2.44 13.26 6.16
CA TYR A 78 -2.28 11.80 5.99
C TYR A 78 -1.00 11.30 6.65
N VAL A 79 0.19 11.76 6.25
CA VAL A 79 1.47 11.20 6.74
C VAL A 79 1.70 11.51 8.23
N THR A 80 1.70 12.78 8.61
CA THR A 80 1.94 13.24 9.99
C THR A 80 0.94 12.66 11.00
N PRO A 81 -0.38 12.66 10.74
CA PRO A 81 -1.34 12.04 11.66
C PRO A 81 -1.41 10.51 11.55
N GLY A 82 -0.69 9.88 10.62
CA GLY A 82 -0.72 8.42 10.42
C GLY A 82 -2.04 7.91 9.83
N ASN A 83 -2.78 8.74 9.09
CA ASN A 83 -4.08 8.42 8.51
C ASN A 83 -3.93 7.74 7.13
N PHE A 84 -3.13 6.68 7.04
CA PHE A 84 -2.90 5.88 5.84
C PHE A 84 -2.58 4.43 6.23
N ASP A 85 -2.90 3.46 5.37
CA ASP A 85 -2.42 2.08 5.57
C ASP A 85 -1.09 1.89 4.83
N LEU A 86 -1.02 2.39 3.60
CA LEU A 86 0.20 2.48 2.81
C LEU A 86 0.37 3.89 2.26
N THR A 87 1.61 4.28 2.06
CA THR A 87 1.95 5.47 1.32
C THR A 87 3.27 5.28 0.60
N VAL A 88 3.37 5.85 -0.59
CA VAL A 88 4.57 5.74 -1.41
C VAL A 88 5.05 7.14 -1.71
N PHE A 89 6.10 7.51 -0.99
CA PHE A 89 6.81 8.74 -1.18
C PHE A 89 8.29 8.47 -0.96
N SER A 90 9.13 9.13 -1.74
CA SER A 90 10.53 9.29 -1.40
C SER A 90 10.67 10.62 -0.69
N TRP A 91 11.41 10.67 0.41
CA TRP A 91 11.98 11.94 0.83
C TRP A 91 12.92 12.36 -0.30
N LEU A 92 12.48 13.32 -1.13
CA LEU A 92 13.42 14.13 -1.90
C LEU A 92 14.20 14.95 -0.86
N GLY A 93 15.10 14.27 -0.16
CA GLY A 93 16.06 14.89 0.73
C GLY A 93 16.81 15.90 -0.11
N THR A 94 16.83 17.14 0.36
CA THR A 94 17.82 18.10 -0.07
C THR A 94 19.18 17.39 -0.05
N VAL A 95 20.01 17.66 -1.06
CA VAL A 95 21.26 16.95 -1.41
C VAL A 95 22.38 17.12 -0.36
N PHE A 96 22.06 17.37 0.91
CA PHE A 96 23.03 17.58 1.97
C PHE A 96 22.67 16.78 3.22
N PRO A 97 23.37 15.66 3.49
CA PRO A 97 23.63 15.29 4.87
C PRO A 97 24.65 16.30 5.40
N ILE A 98 24.21 17.29 6.17
CA ILE A 98 25.17 18.08 6.97
C ILE A 98 25.51 17.24 8.20
N SER A 99 26.82 17.03 8.35
CA SER A 99 27.50 16.16 9.31
C SER A 99 27.25 16.47 10.78
#